data_AF-X1HDB7-F1
#
_entry.id   AF-X1HDB7-F1
#
_cell.length_a   1.000
_cell.length_b   1.000
_cell.length_c   1.000
_cell.angle_alpha   90.00
_cell.angle_beta   90.00
_cell.angle_gamma   90.00
#
_symmetry.space_group_name_H-M   'P 1'
#
loop_
_entity.id
_entity.type
_entity.pdbx_description
1 polymer ?
#
loop_
_entity_poly.entity_id
_entity_poly.type
_entity_poly.pdbx_seq_one_letter_code
_entity_poly.pdbx_strand_id
1 'polypeptide(L)'
;VSKLSGQPYYLTTDAAYHALHLNYDELLEALEREELRPRMIAVTQSVLDEVLSYYTLVEGTSLEGDTRLAAAYMAVGLKLLDPQITIDPLIESPVMAQVDQIMAGGGIQNSVLIPVFRDDYSAYSPTGHYSGDEDLENYYRAMTWFGRVHFKLSDREHGFIPSRSPLIITQALRHAQIDGKTAAEEWAAVHEAITYLIGPSDDPGPIQYSTLMDQTYGPRATIISVKADELWQTFLQLSQGLPPPRINSTFGVSLS
;
A
#
# COMPACT_ATOMS: atom_id res chain seq x y z
N VAL A 1 -47.69 -38.79 -36.43
CA VAL A 1 -47.07 -38.81 -35.08
C VAL A 1 -45.57 -38.68 -35.26
N SER A 2 -45.02 -37.50 -35.02
CA SER A 2 -43.59 -37.30 -34.74
C SER A 2 -43.45 -35.89 -34.16
N LYS A 3 -43.47 -35.80 -32.82
CA LYS A 3 -43.02 -34.62 -32.09
C LYS A 3 -41.56 -34.88 -31.75
N LEU A 4 -40.67 -34.19 -32.45
CA LEU A 4 -39.30 -33.98 -32.00
C LEU A 4 -39.37 -33.19 -30.69
N SER A 5 -39.09 -33.87 -29.58
CA SER A 5 -38.93 -33.24 -28.27
C SER A 5 -37.63 -32.45 -28.25
N GLY A 6 -37.69 -31.20 -28.74
CA GLY A 6 -36.65 -30.21 -28.44
C GLY A 6 -36.75 -29.89 -26.95
N GLN A 7 -35.84 -30.42 -26.14
CA GLN A 7 -35.66 -29.94 -24.78
C GLN A 7 -35.13 -28.50 -24.86
N PRO A 8 -35.84 -27.50 -24.30
CA PRO A 8 -35.25 -26.18 -24.15
C PRO A 8 -34.14 -26.29 -23.09
N TYR A 9 -32.92 -25.92 -23.47
CA TYR A 9 -31.86 -25.69 -22.49
C TYR A 9 -32.28 -24.47 -21.65
N TYR A 10 -32.65 -24.71 -20.40
CA TYR A 10 -32.87 -23.64 -19.42
C TYR A 10 -31.52 -23.09 -19.01
N LEU A 11 -31.07 -22.03 -19.69
CA LEU A 11 -29.98 -21.19 -19.22
C LEU A 11 -30.57 -20.28 -18.13
N THR A 12 -30.33 -20.60 -16.86
CA THR A 12 -30.75 -19.74 -15.75
C THR A 12 -29.84 -18.51 -15.68
N THR A 13 -30.38 -17.38 -15.25
CA THR A 13 -29.59 -16.18 -14.92
C THR A 13 -28.44 -16.52 -13.97
N ASP A 14 -28.64 -17.49 -13.07
CA ASP A 14 -27.62 -17.98 -12.14
C ASP A 14 -26.44 -18.65 -12.85
N ALA A 15 -26.66 -19.43 -13.91
CA ALA A 15 -25.57 -20.04 -14.68
C ALA A 15 -24.76 -19.00 -15.47
N ALA A 16 -25.44 -17.97 -16.00
CA ALA A 16 -24.78 -16.85 -16.67
C ALA A 16 -24.04 -15.93 -15.69
N TYR A 17 -24.61 -15.69 -14.50
CA TYR A 17 -24.01 -14.93 -13.41
C TYR A 17 -22.80 -15.66 -12.83
N HIS A 18 -22.90 -16.97 -12.62
CA HIS A 18 -21.79 -17.80 -12.16
C HIS A 18 -20.65 -17.87 -13.17
N ALA A 19 -20.95 -18.04 -14.47
CA ALA A 19 -19.93 -17.97 -15.52
C ALA A 19 -19.29 -16.58 -15.60
N LEU A 20 -20.06 -15.51 -15.39
CA LEU A 20 -19.53 -14.15 -15.32
C LEU A 20 -18.61 -13.96 -14.11
N HIS A 21 -18.95 -14.50 -12.94
CA HIS A 21 -18.12 -14.42 -11.73
C HIS A 21 -16.83 -15.19 -11.90
N LEU A 22 -16.88 -16.43 -12.38
CA LEU A 22 -15.67 -17.21 -12.66
C LEU A 22 -14.75 -16.51 -13.66
N ASN A 23 -15.32 -15.98 -14.75
CA ASN A 23 -14.53 -15.23 -15.73
C ASN A 23 -13.97 -13.92 -15.11
N TYR A 24 -14.68 -13.29 -14.19
CA TYR A 24 -14.22 -12.09 -13.51
C TYR A 24 -13.06 -12.40 -12.54
N ASP A 25 -13.19 -13.47 -11.76
CA ASP A 25 -12.16 -13.92 -10.82
C ASP A 25 -10.88 -14.35 -11.56
N GLU A 26 -11.01 -15.10 -12.67
CA GLU A 26 -9.87 -15.49 -13.51
C GLU A 26 -9.18 -14.26 -14.15
N LEU A 27 -9.95 -13.27 -14.61
CA LEU A 27 -9.40 -12.02 -15.16
C LEU A 27 -8.71 -11.19 -14.08
N LEU A 28 -9.29 -11.11 -12.88
CA LEU A 28 -8.71 -10.39 -11.74
C LEU A 28 -7.42 -11.06 -11.30
N GLU A 29 -7.42 -12.39 -11.15
CA GLU A 29 -6.24 -13.18 -10.82
C GLU A 29 -5.10 -12.94 -11.81
N ALA A 30 -5.39 -13.04 -13.11
CA ALA A 30 -4.40 -12.81 -14.16
C ALA A 30 -3.88 -11.36 -14.14
N LEU A 31 -4.76 -10.38 -13.98
CA LEU A 31 -4.36 -8.98 -13.89
C LEU A 31 -3.48 -8.71 -12.66
N GLU A 32 -3.84 -9.24 -11.50
CA GLU A 32 -3.08 -9.08 -10.26
C GLU A 32 -1.69 -9.70 -10.37
N ARG A 33 -1.61 -10.94 -10.90
CA ARG A 33 -0.35 -11.67 -11.05
C ARG A 33 0.54 -11.07 -12.13
N GLU A 34 0.00 -10.80 -13.31
CA GLU A 34 0.79 -10.51 -14.51
C GLU A 34 1.04 -9.02 -14.73
N GLU A 35 0.15 -8.14 -14.23
CA GLU A 35 0.26 -6.70 -14.44
C GLU A 35 0.47 -5.92 -13.13
N LEU A 36 -0.40 -6.10 -12.13
CA LEU A 36 -0.37 -5.25 -10.93
C LEU A 36 0.82 -5.57 -10.03
N ARG A 37 1.12 -6.86 -9.80
CA ARG A 37 2.26 -7.25 -8.95
C ARG A 37 3.60 -6.74 -9.50
N PRO A 38 3.97 -6.96 -10.78
CA PRO A 38 5.23 -6.42 -11.32
C PRO A 38 5.32 -4.89 -11.23
N ARG A 39 4.21 -4.17 -11.51
CA ARG A 39 4.16 -2.71 -11.37
C ARG A 39 4.35 -2.26 -9.92
N MET A 40 3.72 -2.95 -8.98
CA MET A 40 3.87 -2.66 -7.55
C MET A 40 5.30 -2.93 -7.06
N ILE A 41 5.97 -3.95 -7.57
CA ILE A 41 7.41 -4.17 -7.30
C ILE A 41 8.21 -2.98 -7.82
N ALA A 42 8.02 -2.58 -9.08
CA ALA A 42 8.74 -1.46 -9.69
C ALA A 42 8.52 -0.13 -8.94
N VAL A 43 7.28 0.18 -8.58
CA VAL A 43 6.93 1.37 -7.77
C VAL A 43 7.59 1.30 -6.41
N THR A 44 7.43 0.20 -5.69
CA THR A 44 7.94 0.08 -4.31
C THR A 44 9.46 0.14 -4.27
N GLN A 45 10.14 -0.54 -5.20
CA GLN A 45 11.60 -0.49 -5.35
C GLN A 45 12.08 0.93 -5.66
N SER A 46 11.50 1.58 -6.67
CA SER A 46 11.94 2.93 -7.08
C SER A 46 11.74 3.96 -5.97
N VAL A 47 10.65 3.85 -5.22
CA VAL A 47 10.40 4.71 -4.05
C VAL A 47 11.38 4.41 -2.92
N LEU A 48 11.66 3.13 -2.63
CA LEU A 48 12.64 2.75 -1.62
C LEU A 48 14.02 3.32 -1.95
N ASP A 49 14.48 3.16 -3.20
CA ASP A 49 15.77 3.68 -3.65
C ASP A 49 15.86 5.21 -3.51
N GLU A 50 14.80 5.92 -3.88
CA GLU A 50 14.71 7.37 -3.73
C GLU A 50 14.73 7.78 -2.23
N VAL A 51 14.03 7.07 -1.35
CA VAL A 51 14.08 7.32 0.11
C VAL A 51 15.49 7.05 0.67
N LEU A 52 16.14 5.96 0.26
CA LEU A 52 17.51 5.66 0.67
C LEU A 52 18.51 6.74 0.22
N SER A 53 18.28 7.35 -0.95
CA SER A 53 19.09 8.48 -1.43
C SER A 53 19.05 9.68 -0.47
N TYR A 54 17.96 9.85 0.28
CA TYR A 54 17.79 10.96 1.21
C TYR A 54 18.63 10.82 2.48
N TYR A 55 19.14 9.64 2.81
CA TYR A 55 19.87 9.40 4.07
C TYR A 55 21.04 10.37 4.27
N THR A 56 21.83 10.61 3.22
CA THR A 56 22.96 11.54 3.27
C THR A 56 22.55 13.01 3.46
N LEU A 57 21.32 13.36 3.08
CA LEU A 57 20.79 14.72 3.17
C LEU A 57 20.17 15.00 4.56
N VAL A 58 19.71 13.96 5.24
CA VAL A 58 18.99 14.06 6.52
C VAL A 58 19.80 13.61 7.72
N GLU A 59 21.03 13.12 7.53
CA GLU A 59 21.93 12.67 8.60
C GLU A 59 22.11 13.76 9.68
N GLY A 60 21.90 13.39 10.94
CA GLY A 60 21.99 14.32 12.08
C GLY A 60 20.85 15.34 12.17
N THR A 61 19.82 15.23 11.33
CA THR A 61 18.62 16.06 11.41
C THR A 61 17.47 15.34 12.12
N SER A 62 16.42 16.08 12.48
CA SER A 62 15.19 15.51 13.04
C SER A 62 14.45 14.57 12.09
N LEU A 63 14.78 14.55 10.79
CA LEU A 63 14.17 13.67 9.80
C LEU A 63 14.83 12.30 9.72
N GLU A 64 16.00 12.08 10.33
CA GLU A 64 16.74 10.82 10.17
C GLU A 64 15.92 9.60 10.59
N GLY A 65 15.25 9.69 11.75
CA GLY A 65 14.39 8.61 12.25
C GLY A 65 13.17 8.34 11.36
N ASP A 66 12.49 9.40 10.91
CA ASP A 66 11.34 9.29 10.01
C ASP A 66 11.75 8.75 8.62
N THR A 67 12.93 9.12 8.13
CA THR A 67 13.44 8.62 6.84
C THR A 67 13.78 7.15 6.92
N ARG A 68 14.39 6.70 8.03
CA ARG A 68 14.66 5.28 8.29
C ARG A 68 13.37 4.47 8.40
N LEU A 69 12.35 5.02 9.08
CA LEU A 69 11.04 4.38 9.21
C LEU A 69 10.33 4.29 7.85
N ALA A 70 10.36 5.35 7.04
CA ALA A 70 9.83 5.34 5.67
C ALA A 70 10.50 4.26 4.80
N ALA A 71 11.83 4.17 4.83
CA ALA A 71 12.56 3.15 4.09
C ALA A 71 12.20 1.74 4.56
N ALA A 72 12.18 1.50 5.87
CA ALA A 72 11.81 0.20 6.43
C ALA A 72 10.36 -0.19 6.08
N TYR A 73 9.42 0.76 6.11
CA TYR A 73 8.03 0.54 5.69
C TYR A 73 7.93 0.09 4.23
N MET A 74 8.63 0.77 3.32
CA MET A 74 8.67 0.39 1.90
C MET A 74 9.38 -0.95 1.68
N ALA A 75 10.48 -1.19 2.40
CA ALA A 75 11.25 -2.42 2.33
C ALA A 75 10.47 -3.65 2.82
N VAL A 76 9.62 -3.52 3.85
CA VAL A 76 8.70 -4.61 4.27
C VAL A 76 7.76 -4.97 3.14
N GLY A 77 7.07 -3.99 2.55
CA GLY A 77 6.14 -4.24 1.44
C GLY A 77 6.83 -4.85 0.21
N LEU A 78 8.03 -4.36 -0.11
CA LEU A 78 8.84 -4.90 -1.21
C LEU A 78 9.27 -6.34 -0.95
N LYS A 79 9.72 -6.66 0.27
CA LYS A 79 10.13 -8.01 0.67
C LYS A 79 8.95 -8.99 0.67
N LEU A 80 7.74 -8.52 0.95
CA LEU A 80 6.52 -9.30 0.82
C LEU A 80 6.13 -9.54 -0.65
N LEU A 81 6.32 -8.55 -1.53
CA LEU A 81 6.07 -8.71 -2.98
C LEU A 81 7.08 -9.65 -3.65
N ASP A 82 8.36 -9.51 -3.30
CA ASP A 82 9.48 -10.30 -3.81
C ASP A 82 10.36 -10.80 -2.65
N PRO A 83 10.14 -12.04 -2.19
CA PRO A 83 10.94 -12.64 -1.11
C PRO A 83 12.43 -12.80 -1.43
N GLN A 84 12.84 -12.76 -2.71
CA GLN A 84 14.23 -12.95 -3.11
C GLN A 84 15.04 -11.64 -3.08
N ILE A 85 14.39 -10.49 -2.91
CA ILE A 85 15.08 -9.22 -2.92
C ILE A 85 16.01 -9.05 -1.71
N THR A 86 17.16 -8.43 -1.94
CA THR A 86 18.10 -8.11 -0.86
C THR A 86 17.76 -6.74 -0.27
N ILE A 87 17.69 -6.65 1.05
CA ILE A 87 17.41 -5.40 1.76
C ILE A 87 18.73 -4.77 2.21
N ASP A 88 18.80 -3.44 2.22
CA ASP A 88 19.97 -2.72 2.71
C ASP A 88 20.27 -3.13 4.18
N PRO A 89 21.52 -3.53 4.51
CA PRO A 89 21.91 -3.93 5.87
C PRO A 89 21.57 -2.91 6.97
N LEU A 90 21.47 -1.63 6.62
CA LEU A 90 21.12 -0.55 7.55
C LEU A 90 19.68 -0.66 8.10
N ILE A 91 18.79 -1.32 7.37
CA ILE A 91 17.37 -1.50 7.73
C ILE A 91 16.92 -2.96 7.75
N GLU A 92 17.77 -3.91 7.36
CA GLU A 92 17.43 -5.33 7.24
C GLU A 92 16.83 -5.92 8.53
N SER A 93 17.49 -5.72 9.68
CA SER A 93 17.03 -6.31 10.95
C SER A 93 15.59 -5.91 11.35
N PRO A 94 15.22 -4.61 11.41
CA PRO A 94 13.84 -4.24 11.72
C PRO A 94 12.84 -4.63 10.62
N VAL A 95 13.26 -4.65 9.35
CA VAL A 95 12.42 -5.09 8.23
C VAL A 95 12.08 -6.58 8.35
N MET A 96 13.09 -7.43 8.54
CA MET A 96 12.89 -8.87 8.67
C MET A 96 12.07 -9.22 9.91
N ALA A 97 12.28 -8.53 11.04
CA ALA A 97 11.44 -8.74 12.23
C ALA A 97 9.95 -8.46 11.94
N GLN A 98 9.64 -7.43 11.15
CA GLN A 98 8.26 -7.12 10.76
C GLN A 98 7.69 -8.10 9.74
N VAL A 99 8.50 -8.55 8.79
CA VAL A 99 8.11 -9.61 7.84
C VAL A 99 7.83 -10.91 8.58
N ASP A 100 8.69 -11.32 9.51
CA ASP A 100 8.48 -12.52 10.33
C ASP A 100 7.20 -12.43 11.15
N GLN A 101 6.88 -11.25 11.71
CA GLN A 101 5.64 -11.01 12.43
C GLN A 101 4.41 -11.18 11.52
N ILE A 102 4.47 -10.67 10.28
CA ILE A 102 3.41 -10.81 9.28
C ILE A 102 3.24 -12.28 8.89
N MET A 103 4.33 -12.97 8.59
CA MET A 103 4.32 -14.37 8.17
C MET A 103 3.85 -15.32 9.29
N ALA A 104 4.07 -14.96 10.56
CA ALA A 104 3.57 -15.72 11.69
C ALA A 104 2.03 -15.72 11.80
N GLY A 105 1.34 -14.77 11.15
CA GLY A 105 -0.13 -14.76 11.05
C GLY A 105 -0.86 -14.69 12.40
N GLY A 106 -0.22 -14.14 13.43
CA GLY A 106 -0.81 -14.03 14.77
C GLY A 106 -2.04 -13.10 14.80
N GLY A 107 -2.84 -13.14 15.86
CA GLY A 107 -3.96 -12.20 16.00
C GLY A 107 -3.53 -10.74 16.23
N ILE A 108 -4.36 -9.97 16.94
CA ILE A 108 -4.08 -8.56 17.22
C ILE A 108 -2.80 -8.39 18.06
N GLN A 109 -1.80 -7.70 17.51
CA GLN A 109 -0.51 -7.43 18.18
C GLN A 109 -0.03 -6.00 17.88
N ASN A 110 0.95 -5.53 18.66
CA ASN A 110 1.67 -4.29 18.34
C ASN A 110 2.68 -4.57 17.21
N SER A 111 2.84 -3.63 16.29
CA SER A 111 3.90 -3.70 15.29
C SER A 111 5.27 -3.60 15.93
N VAL A 112 6.20 -4.44 15.46
CA VAL A 112 7.60 -4.39 15.86
C VAL A 112 8.38 -3.26 15.17
N LEU A 113 7.85 -2.75 14.04
CA LEU A 113 8.46 -1.68 13.26
C LEU A 113 7.85 -0.30 13.56
N ILE A 114 6.53 -0.19 13.63
CA ILE A 114 5.81 1.08 13.68
C ILE A 114 5.35 1.35 15.12
N PRO A 115 5.87 2.41 15.76
CA PRO A 115 5.49 2.74 17.13
C PRO A 115 3.99 3.01 17.28
N VAL A 116 3.39 2.48 18.35
CA VAL A 116 1.98 2.72 18.73
C VAL A 116 0.97 2.24 17.66
N PHE A 117 1.42 1.44 16.68
CA PHE A 117 0.55 0.81 15.70
C PHE A 117 0.19 -0.62 16.14
N ARG A 118 -1.10 -0.95 16.02
CA ARG A 118 -1.65 -2.28 16.29
C ARG A 118 -2.37 -2.78 15.06
N ASP A 119 -2.11 -4.02 14.71
CA ASP A 119 -2.77 -4.69 13.59
C ASP A 119 -3.14 -6.12 13.95
N ASP A 120 -4.06 -6.70 13.19
CA ASP A 120 -4.41 -8.11 13.23
C ASP A 120 -3.61 -8.86 12.15
N TYR A 121 -2.54 -9.53 12.54
CA TYR A 121 -1.65 -10.19 11.59
C TYR A 121 -2.29 -11.44 10.95
N SER A 122 -3.41 -11.93 11.46
CA SER A 122 -4.16 -13.03 10.87
C SER A 122 -4.76 -12.64 9.52
N ALA A 123 -5.02 -11.34 9.32
CA ALA A 123 -5.53 -10.76 8.08
C ALA A 123 -4.56 -10.85 6.89
N TYR A 124 -3.28 -11.17 7.14
CA TYR A 124 -2.27 -11.35 6.09
C TYR A 124 -2.24 -12.78 5.53
N SER A 125 -3.08 -13.68 6.06
CA SER A 125 -3.22 -15.03 5.52
C SER A 125 -4.01 -14.98 4.20
N PRO A 126 -3.43 -15.39 3.05
CA PRO A 126 -4.12 -15.39 1.78
C PRO A 126 -5.37 -16.27 1.82
N THR A 127 -6.45 -15.79 1.20
CA THR A 127 -7.75 -16.49 1.11
C THR A 127 -8.29 -16.39 -0.31
N GLY A 128 -9.31 -17.18 -0.65
CA GLY A 128 -9.93 -17.13 -1.98
C GLY A 128 -8.96 -17.51 -3.10
N HIS A 129 -8.97 -16.75 -4.20
CA HIS A 129 -8.12 -16.98 -5.37
C HIS A 129 -6.64 -16.67 -5.13
N TYR A 130 -6.30 -15.98 -4.04
CA TYR A 130 -4.91 -15.72 -3.68
C TYR A 130 -4.17 -16.93 -3.10
N SER A 131 -4.88 -17.98 -2.67
CA SER A 131 -4.27 -19.13 -1.99
C SER A 131 -3.77 -20.17 -2.98
N GLY A 132 -2.55 -20.68 -2.78
CA GLY A 132 -1.98 -21.80 -3.56
C GLY A 132 -1.06 -21.39 -4.72
N ASP A 133 -0.92 -20.09 -4.98
CA ASP A 133 0.06 -19.51 -5.91
C ASP A 133 0.96 -18.53 -5.16
N GLU A 134 2.27 -18.79 -5.14
CA GLU A 134 3.21 -18.01 -4.33
C GLU A 134 3.23 -16.52 -4.71
N ASP A 135 3.07 -16.18 -6.00
CA ASP A 135 3.10 -14.79 -6.45
C ASP A 135 1.86 -14.03 -5.98
N LEU A 136 0.68 -14.64 -6.07
CA LEU A 136 -0.57 -14.06 -5.58
C LEU A 136 -0.60 -13.96 -4.05
N GLU A 137 -0.08 -14.97 -3.35
CA GLU A 137 0.02 -14.93 -1.90
C GLU A 137 0.94 -13.79 -1.42
N ASN A 138 2.06 -13.59 -2.10
CA ASN A 138 3.01 -12.50 -1.86
C ASN A 138 2.37 -11.13 -2.14
N TYR A 139 1.68 -11.01 -3.27
CA TYR A 139 0.92 -9.82 -3.62
C TYR A 139 -0.15 -9.49 -2.57
N TYR A 140 -0.95 -10.47 -2.15
CA TYR A 140 -1.97 -10.30 -1.13
C TYR A 140 -1.40 -9.74 0.17
N ARG A 141 -0.29 -10.31 0.68
CA ARG A 141 0.36 -9.85 1.91
C ARG A 141 0.87 -8.42 1.80
N ALA A 142 1.50 -8.09 0.68
CA ALA A 142 2.01 -6.74 0.45
C ALA A 142 0.89 -5.70 0.30
N MET A 143 -0.17 -6.01 -0.44
CA MET A 143 -1.31 -5.10 -0.57
C MET A 143 -2.08 -4.97 0.74
N THR A 144 -2.14 -6.03 1.55
CA THR A 144 -2.66 -5.98 2.93
C THR A 144 -1.81 -5.06 3.80
N TRP A 145 -0.47 -5.15 3.71
CA TRP A 145 0.45 -4.23 4.40
C TRP A 145 0.19 -2.78 3.99
N PHE A 146 0.21 -2.46 2.69
CA PHE A 146 0.02 -1.10 2.20
C PHE A 146 -1.39 -0.54 2.45
N GLY A 147 -2.41 -1.39 2.48
CA GLY A 147 -3.80 -0.98 2.72
C GLY A 147 -4.12 -0.76 4.20
N ARG A 148 -3.51 -1.54 5.11
CA ARG A 148 -3.85 -1.47 6.55
C ARG A 148 -2.93 -0.55 7.33
N VAL A 149 -1.66 -0.49 6.95
CA VAL A 149 -0.65 0.26 7.68
C VAL A 149 -0.67 1.72 7.27
N HIS A 150 -1.17 2.55 8.18
CA HIS A 150 -1.25 3.98 8.00
C HIS A 150 -0.52 4.70 9.15
N PHE A 151 0.19 5.76 8.80
CA PHE A 151 0.78 6.65 9.79
C PHE A 151 -0.27 7.64 10.27
N LYS A 152 -0.63 7.56 11.54
CA LYS A 152 -1.50 8.56 12.15
C LYS A 152 -0.83 9.94 12.11
N LEU A 153 -1.59 10.96 11.69
CA LEU A 153 -1.15 12.36 11.74
C LEU A 153 -1.68 13.09 12.98
N SER A 154 -2.67 12.52 13.67
CA SER A 154 -3.18 13.04 14.93
C SER A 154 -3.66 11.90 15.82
N ASP A 155 -3.49 12.06 17.12
CA ASP A 155 -4.07 11.18 18.14
C ASP A 155 -4.44 12.02 19.37
N ARG A 156 -5.44 11.57 20.12
CA ARG A 156 -5.87 12.20 21.39
C ARG A 156 -4.96 11.80 22.56
N GLU A 157 -4.10 10.81 22.37
CA GLU A 157 -3.12 10.38 23.37
C GLU A 157 -2.08 11.47 23.67
N HIS A 158 -1.79 11.66 24.95
CA HIS A 158 -0.85 12.69 25.40
C HIS A 158 0.58 12.30 25.03
N GLY A 159 1.31 13.21 24.35
CA GLY A 159 2.68 12.96 23.91
C GLY A 159 2.81 12.17 22.60
N PHE A 160 1.72 11.97 21.86
CA PHE A 160 1.78 11.45 20.49
C PHE A 160 2.55 12.43 19.58
N ILE A 161 3.55 11.92 18.87
CA ILE A 161 4.34 12.68 17.90
C ILE A 161 4.07 12.05 16.52
N PRO A 162 3.41 12.76 15.59
CA PRO A 162 3.17 12.23 14.25
C PRO A 162 4.48 12.13 13.49
N SER A 163 4.66 11.01 12.79
CA SER A 163 5.82 10.77 11.93
C SER A 163 5.70 11.57 10.63
N ARG A 164 6.82 12.08 10.12
CA ARG A 164 6.89 12.67 8.78
C ARG A 164 7.09 11.64 7.67
N SER A 165 7.18 10.35 7.99
CA SER A 165 7.34 9.26 7.01
C SER A 165 6.40 9.34 5.80
N PRO A 166 5.10 9.67 5.95
CA PRO A 166 4.18 9.80 4.80
C PRO A 166 4.61 10.88 3.80
N LEU A 167 5.13 12.01 4.28
CA LEU A 167 5.58 13.10 3.41
C LEU A 167 6.87 12.71 2.70
N ILE A 168 7.74 11.97 3.37
CA ILE A 168 8.99 11.45 2.79
C ILE A 168 8.67 10.46 1.67
N ILE A 169 7.74 9.53 1.90
CA ILE A 169 7.28 8.56 0.88
C ILE A 169 6.59 9.29 -0.27
N THR A 170 5.73 10.28 0.03
CA THR A 170 5.04 11.08 -1.00
C THR A 170 6.04 11.88 -1.84
N GLN A 171 7.07 12.46 -1.22
CA GLN A 171 8.14 13.14 -1.92
C GLN A 171 8.89 12.17 -2.85
N ALA A 172 9.24 10.99 -2.34
CA ALA A 172 9.94 9.97 -3.10
C ALA A 172 9.11 9.48 -4.29
N LEU A 173 7.80 9.25 -4.12
CA LEU A 173 6.88 8.92 -5.21
C LEU A 173 6.89 9.96 -6.34
N ARG A 174 6.96 11.24 -6.00
CA ARG A 174 6.98 12.34 -6.99
C ARG A 174 8.30 12.43 -7.76
N HIS A 175 9.39 11.95 -7.18
CA HIS A 175 10.74 12.09 -7.73
C HIS A 175 11.21 10.83 -8.45
N ALA A 176 10.99 9.67 -7.85
CA ALA A 176 11.38 8.38 -8.39
C ALA A 176 10.83 8.20 -9.81
N GLN A 177 11.65 7.63 -10.70
CA GLN A 177 11.33 7.48 -12.12
C GLN A 177 11.25 6.00 -12.51
N ILE A 178 10.25 5.65 -13.30
CA ILE A 178 10.02 4.33 -13.88
C ILE A 178 9.73 4.54 -15.36
N ASP A 179 10.63 4.08 -16.23
CA ASP A 179 10.49 4.19 -17.69
C ASP A 179 10.10 5.58 -18.22
N GLY A 180 10.64 6.63 -17.59
CA GLY A 180 10.41 8.03 -17.99
C GLY A 180 9.14 8.68 -17.44
N LYS A 181 8.42 7.99 -16.54
CA LYS A 181 7.32 8.54 -15.74
C LYS A 181 7.70 8.57 -14.27
N THR A 182 7.00 9.38 -13.48
CA THR A 182 7.14 9.36 -12.03
C THR A 182 6.53 8.09 -11.42
N ALA A 183 7.08 7.61 -10.30
CA ALA A 183 6.48 6.50 -9.56
C ALA A 183 5.07 6.85 -9.05
N ALA A 184 4.78 8.14 -8.82
CA ALA A 184 3.45 8.64 -8.49
C ALA A 184 2.43 8.38 -9.62
N GLU A 185 2.82 8.55 -10.89
CA GLU A 185 1.95 8.26 -12.04
C GLU A 185 1.68 6.77 -12.18
N GLU A 186 2.69 5.91 -12.02
CA GLU A 186 2.51 4.46 -12.06
C GLU A 186 1.69 3.94 -10.87
N TRP A 187 1.92 4.49 -9.67
CA TRP A 187 1.10 4.19 -8.49
C TRP A 187 -0.37 4.60 -8.72
N ALA A 188 -0.61 5.78 -9.29
CA ALA A 188 -1.96 6.25 -9.60
C ALA A 188 -2.66 5.34 -10.62
N ALA A 189 -1.93 4.86 -11.64
CA ALA A 189 -2.47 3.91 -12.62
C ALA A 189 -2.87 2.57 -11.98
N VAL A 190 -2.04 2.02 -11.07
CA VAL A 190 -2.38 0.82 -10.31
C VAL A 190 -3.60 1.06 -9.42
N HIS A 191 -3.62 2.17 -8.68
CA HIS A 191 -4.73 2.51 -7.79
C HIS A 191 -6.04 2.71 -8.56
N GLU A 192 -6.01 3.34 -9.74
CA GLU A 192 -7.17 3.51 -10.61
C GLU A 192 -7.69 2.16 -11.13
N ALA A 193 -6.80 1.26 -11.56
CA ALA A 193 -7.17 -0.09 -11.99
C ALA A 193 -7.85 -0.88 -10.87
N ILE A 194 -7.29 -0.85 -9.66
CA ILE A 194 -7.88 -1.49 -8.48
C ILE A 194 -9.24 -0.84 -8.16
N THR A 195 -9.31 0.48 -8.13
CA THR A 195 -10.56 1.22 -7.86
C THR A 195 -11.67 0.88 -8.86
N TYR A 196 -11.32 0.70 -10.13
CA TYR A 196 -12.28 0.31 -11.17
C TYR A 196 -12.83 -1.10 -10.96
N LEU A 197 -12.01 -2.02 -10.46
CA LEU A 197 -12.37 -3.43 -10.27
C LEU A 197 -13.14 -3.66 -8.97
N ILE A 198 -12.61 -3.18 -7.84
CA ILE A 198 -13.16 -3.50 -6.51
C ILE A 198 -13.86 -2.33 -5.83
N GLY A 199 -13.95 -1.18 -6.52
CA GLY A 199 -14.56 0.04 -6.00
C GLY A 199 -13.55 0.96 -5.28
N PRO A 200 -13.96 2.21 -4.96
CA PRO A 200 -13.07 3.21 -4.38
C PRO A 200 -12.64 2.85 -2.96
N SER A 201 -11.39 3.19 -2.63
CA SER A 201 -10.92 3.28 -1.25
C SER A 201 -11.25 4.65 -0.67
N ASP A 202 -11.69 4.69 0.59
CA ASP A 202 -12.01 5.93 1.32
C ASP A 202 -10.78 6.53 2.04
N ASP A 203 -9.59 5.95 1.88
CA ASP A 203 -8.38 6.37 2.59
C ASP A 203 -7.60 7.49 1.87
N PRO A 204 -7.08 8.50 2.60
CA PRO A 204 -6.21 9.51 2.02
C PRO A 204 -4.87 8.87 1.58
N GLY A 205 -4.62 8.87 0.27
CA GLY A 205 -3.42 8.34 -0.34
C GLY A 205 -2.41 9.42 -0.77
N PRO A 206 -1.32 9.02 -1.43
CA PRO A 206 -0.27 9.90 -1.95
C PRO A 206 -0.76 11.15 -2.70
N ILE A 207 -1.90 11.08 -3.40
CA ILE A 207 -2.46 12.23 -4.13
C ILE A 207 -2.96 13.31 -3.16
N GLN A 208 -3.70 12.93 -2.10
CA GLN A 208 -4.16 13.87 -1.08
C GLN A 208 -2.98 14.47 -0.32
N TYR A 209 -1.97 13.66 0.02
CA TYR A 209 -0.73 14.14 0.63
C TYR A 209 0.02 15.12 -0.28
N SER A 210 0.17 14.81 -1.58
CA SER A 210 0.86 15.68 -2.53
C SER A 210 0.16 17.03 -2.67
N THR A 211 -1.17 17.03 -2.77
CA THR A 211 -1.97 18.26 -2.83
C THR A 211 -1.75 19.12 -1.60
N LEU A 212 -1.76 18.50 -0.42
CA LEU A 212 -1.56 19.20 0.84
C LEU A 212 -0.11 19.69 1.03
N MET A 213 0.87 18.92 0.54
CA MET A 213 2.28 19.31 0.50
C MET A 213 2.48 20.53 -0.39
N ASP A 214 1.84 20.58 -1.56
CA ASP A 214 1.95 21.73 -2.47
C ASP A 214 1.35 23.00 -1.86
N GLN A 215 0.25 22.87 -1.10
CA GLN A 215 -0.34 23.99 -0.36
C GLN A 215 0.55 24.49 0.79
N THR A 216 1.28 23.58 1.44
CA THR A 216 2.04 23.90 2.66
C THR A 216 3.50 24.29 2.38
N TYR A 217 4.19 23.52 1.55
CA TYR A 217 5.62 23.65 1.25
C TYR A 217 5.90 24.19 -0.16
N GLY A 218 4.86 24.26 -1.02
CA GLY A 218 4.98 24.64 -2.41
C GLY A 218 5.31 23.47 -3.35
N PRO A 219 5.05 23.61 -4.67
CA PRO A 219 5.18 22.51 -5.65
C PRO A 219 6.62 22.07 -5.95
N ARG A 220 7.61 22.80 -5.42
CA ARG A 220 9.05 22.49 -5.55
C ARG A 220 9.69 22.18 -4.20
N ALA A 221 8.89 21.74 -3.24
CA ALA A 221 9.40 21.27 -1.95
C ALA A 221 10.44 20.17 -2.19
N THR A 222 11.46 20.16 -1.34
CA THR A 222 12.48 19.10 -1.30
C THR A 222 12.38 18.38 0.04
N ILE A 223 13.11 17.28 0.21
CA ILE A 223 13.19 16.59 1.50
C ILE A 223 13.61 17.52 2.65
N ILE A 224 14.48 18.50 2.37
CA ILE A 224 14.92 19.50 3.36
C ILE A 224 13.79 20.47 3.73
N SER A 225 12.87 20.77 2.81
CA SER A 225 11.72 21.63 3.08
C SER A 225 10.82 21.02 4.17
N VAL A 226 10.69 19.70 4.20
CA VAL A 226 9.87 18.94 5.16
C VAL A 226 10.37 19.08 6.61
N LYS A 227 11.64 19.48 6.81
CA LYS A 227 12.23 19.73 8.13
C LYS A 227 11.61 20.92 8.85
N ALA A 228 11.07 21.90 8.13
CA ALA A 228 10.58 23.14 8.73
C ALA A 228 9.40 22.88 9.69
N ASP A 229 9.65 23.00 11.00
CA ASP A 229 8.67 22.67 12.05
C ASP A 229 7.40 23.51 11.96
N GLU A 230 7.50 24.79 11.60
CA GLU A 230 6.33 25.68 11.43
C GLU A 230 5.43 25.23 10.27
N LEU A 231 6.03 24.84 9.15
CA LEU A 231 5.31 24.29 8.00
C LEU A 231 4.74 22.91 8.33
N TRP A 232 5.44 22.11 9.14
CA TRP A 232 4.91 20.84 9.62
C TRP A 232 3.66 21.01 10.49
N GLN A 233 3.63 21.99 11.40
CA GLN A 233 2.42 22.28 12.18
C GLN A 233 1.26 22.74 11.29
N THR A 234 1.57 23.54 10.26
CA THR A 234 0.57 23.97 9.27
C THR A 234 0.00 22.78 8.50
N PHE A 235 0.87 21.85 8.07
CA PHE A 235 0.49 20.61 7.41
C PHE A 235 -0.46 19.79 8.29
N LEU A 236 -0.09 19.58 9.55
CA LEU A 236 -0.89 18.81 10.51
C LEU A 236 -2.27 19.44 10.71
N GLN A 237 -2.36 20.76 10.82
CA GLN A 237 -3.62 21.47 10.97
C GLN A 237 -4.53 21.26 9.75
N LEU A 238 -3.98 21.39 8.55
CA LEU A 238 -4.73 21.19 7.32
C LEU A 238 -5.14 19.72 7.12
N SER A 239 -4.31 18.76 7.55
CA SER A 239 -4.63 17.32 7.44
C SER A 239 -5.83 16.90 8.27
N GLN A 240 -6.23 17.68 9.30
CA GLN A 240 -7.46 17.40 10.06
C GLN A 240 -8.74 17.54 9.21
N GLY A 241 -8.65 18.21 8.05
CA GLY A 241 -9.73 18.29 7.08
C GLY A 241 -9.84 17.07 6.16
N LEU A 242 -8.86 16.15 6.19
CA LEU A 242 -8.93 14.90 5.42
C LEU A 242 -9.92 13.93 6.08
N PRO A 243 -10.65 13.12 5.30
CA PRO A 243 -11.45 12.04 5.88
C PRO A 243 -10.55 11.13 6.72
N PRO A 244 -11.01 10.67 7.90
CA PRO A 244 -10.24 9.72 8.68
C PRO A 244 -10.07 8.43 7.88
N PRO A 245 -8.89 7.77 7.95
CA PRO A 245 -8.71 6.49 7.30
C PRO A 245 -9.74 5.50 7.85
N ARG A 246 -10.44 4.80 6.95
CA ARG A 246 -11.36 3.72 7.29
C ARG A 246 -10.59 2.43 7.12
N ILE A 247 -10.43 1.66 8.20
CA ILE A 247 -9.84 0.32 8.14
C ILE A 247 -10.78 -0.56 7.31
N ASN A 248 -10.58 -0.57 5.99
CA ASN A 248 -11.28 -1.44 5.07
C ASN A 248 -10.30 -2.53 4.64
N SER A 249 -10.55 -3.76 5.09
CA SER A 249 -10.00 -4.95 4.44
C SER A 249 -10.72 -5.13 3.10
N THR A 250 -10.45 -4.29 2.10
CA THR A 250 -11.10 -4.36 0.79
C THR A 250 -10.87 -5.74 0.14
N PHE A 251 -9.73 -6.37 0.42
CA PHE A 251 -9.36 -7.70 -0.09
C PHE A 251 -10.02 -8.89 0.63
N GLY A 252 -10.77 -8.67 1.71
CA GLY A 252 -11.46 -9.74 2.46
C GLY A 252 -12.98 -9.67 2.43
N VAL A 253 -13.56 -8.57 1.93
CA VAL A 253 -15.02 -8.32 2.03
C VAL A 253 -15.71 -8.29 0.66
N SER A 254 -14.99 -8.13 -0.46
CA SER A 254 -15.65 -7.94 -1.76
C SER A 254 -16.19 -9.21 -2.43
N LEU A 255 -16.04 -10.41 -1.83
CA LEU A 255 -16.44 -11.68 -2.47
C LEU A 255 -17.15 -12.68 -1.53
N SER A 256 -17.75 -12.21 -0.43
CA SER A 256 -18.67 -13.04 0.38
C SER A 256 -20.13 -12.71 0.12
#